data_AF-A0A919FKE0-F1
#
_entry.id   AF-A0A919FKE0-F1
#
_cell.length_a   1.000
_cell.length_b   1.000
_cell.length_c   1.000
_cell.angle_alpha   90.00
_cell.angle_beta   90.00
_cell.angle_gamma   90.00
#
_symmetry.space_group_name_H-M   'P 1'
#
loop_
_entity.id
_entity.type
_entity.pdbx_description
1 polymer ?
#
loop_
_entity_poly.entity_id
_entity_poly.type
_entity_poly.pdbx_seq_one_letter_code
_entity_poly.pdbx_strand_id
1 'polypeptide(L)'
;MFRTRTVVRGVVALAVVAAVGLSLPLLSLATDEAAMPPASSLPALPDGARVTAEGKGCGSGGCWRELTVDAPAGMSGEELAAEVLPDGRVCAFRGVLDLRRVCTWVTDHVPGDETRSARFSMQYERWLDS
;
A
#
# COMPACT_ATOMS: atom_id res chain seq x y z
N MET A 1 -5.65 31.77 42.37
CA MET A 1 -4.88 32.09 41.16
C MET A 1 -3.81 31.05 40.78
N PHE A 2 -3.06 30.45 41.72
CA PHE A 2 -2.01 29.46 41.38
C PHE A 2 -2.53 28.15 40.78
N ARG A 3 -3.62 27.57 41.30
CA ARG A 3 -4.23 26.33 40.76
C ARG A 3 -4.65 26.45 39.30
N THR A 4 -5.24 27.57 38.90
CA THR A 4 -5.72 27.79 37.52
C THR A 4 -4.56 27.83 36.52
N ARG A 5 -3.43 28.47 36.88
CA ARG A 5 -2.23 28.51 36.02
C ARG A 5 -1.58 27.14 35.86
N THR A 6 -1.56 26.32 36.92
CA THR A 6 -1.01 24.94 36.85
C THR A 6 -1.90 24.03 36.00
N VAL A 7 -3.22 24.14 36.14
CA VAL A 7 -4.18 23.37 35.32
C VAL A 7 -4.06 23.75 33.85
N VAL A 8 -4.04 25.05 33.52
CA VAL A 8 -3.88 25.51 32.13
C VAL A 8 -2.57 25.00 31.52
N ARG A 9 -1.45 25.07 32.25
CA ARG A 9 -0.16 24.53 31.79
C ARG A 9 -0.21 23.03 31.55
N GLY A 10 -0.87 22.27 32.43
CA GLY A 10 -1.05 20.83 32.27
C GLY A 10 -1.86 20.49 31.01
N VAL A 11 -2.97 21.20 30.78
CA VAL A 11 -3.81 21.01 29.59
C VAL A 11 -3.04 21.36 28.31
N VAL A 12 -2.32 22.49 28.30
CA VAL A 12 -1.50 22.89 27.14
C VAL A 12 -0.40 21.86 26.86
N ALA A 13 0.29 21.38 27.90
CA ALA A 13 1.32 20.36 27.73
C ALA A 13 0.75 19.05 27.16
N LEU A 14 -0.42 18.60 27.65
CA LEU A 14 -1.09 17.42 27.13
C LEU A 14 -1.51 17.60 25.66
N ALA A 15 -2.06 18.76 25.31
CA ALA A 15 -2.46 19.07 23.94
C ALA A 15 -1.25 19.09 22.98
N VAL A 16 -0.12 19.64 23.40
CA VAL A 16 1.13 19.63 22.63
C VAL A 16 1.65 18.19 22.45
N VAL A 17 1.69 17.38 23.51
CA VAL A 17 2.12 15.97 23.42
C VAL A 17 1.19 15.19 22.48
N ALA A 18 -0.11 15.40 22.56
CA ALA A 18 -1.07 14.77 21.65
C ALA A 18 -0.85 15.23 20.19
N ALA A 19 -0.67 16.53 19.95
CA ALA A 19 -0.41 17.05 18.61
C ALA A 19 0.91 16.52 18.01
N VAL A 20 1.98 16.44 18.80
CA VAL A 20 3.26 15.87 18.37
C VAL A 20 3.13 14.36 18.12
N GLY A 21 2.49 13.64 19.03
CA GLY A 21 2.25 12.20 18.89
C GLY A 21 1.42 11.84 17.66
N LEU A 22 0.46 12.68 17.28
CA LEU A 22 -0.37 12.49 16.09
C LEU A 22 0.32 12.91 14.78
N SER A 23 1.22 13.91 14.83
CA SER A 23 1.90 14.42 13.62
C SER A 23 3.16 13.65 13.24
N LEU A 24 3.90 13.10 14.20
CA LEU A 24 5.11 12.30 13.93
C LEU A 24 4.90 11.13 12.94
N PRO A 25 3.87 10.26 13.09
CA PRO A 25 3.66 9.19 12.13
C PRO A 25 3.30 9.73 10.74
N LEU A 26 2.53 10.81 10.65
CA LEU A 26 2.21 11.44 9.36
C LEU A 26 3.47 11.98 8.67
N LEU A 27 4.38 12.59 9.43
CA LEU A 27 5.65 13.11 8.94
C LEU A 27 6.62 11.99 8.52
N SER A 28 6.67 10.87 9.26
CA SER A 28 7.48 9.71 8.84
C SER A 28 6.97 9.09 7.55
N LEU A 29 5.64 9.01 7.39
CA LEU A 29 5.03 8.46 6.16
C LEU A 29 5.23 9.37 4.94
N ALA A 30 5.40 10.67 5.16
CA ALA A 30 5.69 11.64 4.10
C ALA A 30 7.17 11.65 3.67
N THR A 31 8.09 11.14 4.50
CA THR A 31 9.54 11.19 4.26
C THR A 31 10.15 9.85 3.88
N ASP A 32 9.43 8.74 4.09
CA ASP A 32 9.87 7.42 3.67
C ASP A 32 9.58 7.19 2.18
N GLU A 33 10.49 7.66 1.32
CA GLU A 33 10.43 7.42 -0.13
C GLU A 33 10.60 5.94 -0.51
N ALA A 34 11.07 5.11 0.43
CA ALA A 34 11.16 3.67 0.28
C ALA A 34 9.90 2.94 0.80
N ALA A 35 8.93 3.67 1.35
CA ALA A 35 7.69 3.09 1.83
C ALA A 35 6.91 2.46 0.68
N MET A 36 6.52 1.21 0.87
CA MET A 36 5.69 0.47 -0.06
C MET A 36 4.52 -0.16 0.67
N PRO A 37 3.39 -0.39 -0.03
CA PRO A 37 2.30 -1.14 0.54
C PRO A 37 2.75 -2.54 0.99
N PRO A 38 2.19 -3.07 2.10
CA PRO A 38 2.40 -4.47 2.46
C PRO A 38 1.73 -5.39 1.44
N ALA A 39 2.24 -6.62 1.29
CA ALA A 39 1.70 -7.63 0.37
C ALA A 39 0.20 -7.90 0.57
N SER A 40 -0.29 -7.78 1.81
CA SER A 40 -1.70 -7.89 2.17
C SER A 40 -2.60 -6.77 1.61
N SER A 41 -2.03 -5.80 0.88
CA SER A 41 -2.80 -4.77 0.18
C SER A 41 -3.24 -5.23 -1.21
N LEU A 42 -2.72 -6.35 -1.69
CA LEU A 42 -3.22 -6.99 -2.90
C LEU A 42 -4.72 -7.31 -2.72
N PRO A 43 -5.56 -7.07 -3.74
CA PRO A 43 -6.95 -7.51 -3.71
C PRO A 43 -7.06 -9.01 -3.44
N ALA A 44 -8.24 -9.43 -2.98
CA ALA A 44 -8.51 -10.83 -2.67
C ALA A 44 -8.20 -11.72 -3.88
N LEU A 45 -7.38 -12.75 -3.64
CA LEU A 45 -7.03 -13.74 -4.65
C LEU A 45 -8.08 -14.87 -4.69
N PRO A 46 -8.35 -15.46 -5.87
CA PRO A 46 -9.23 -16.61 -5.98
C PRO A 46 -8.65 -17.83 -5.26
N ASP A 47 -9.53 -18.77 -4.90
CA ASP A 47 -9.14 -19.98 -4.18
C ASP A 47 -8.11 -20.79 -4.99
N GLY A 48 -7.03 -21.19 -4.31
CA GLY A 48 -5.93 -21.92 -4.93
C GLY A 48 -4.83 -21.05 -5.56
N ALA A 49 -5.05 -19.74 -5.72
CA ALA A 49 -4.00 -18.81 -6.12
C ALA A 49 -3.01 -18.58 -4.96
N ARG A 50 -1.74 -18.40 -5.29
CA ARG A 50 -0.65 -18.30 -4.30
C ARG A 50 0.38 -17.29 -4.74
N VAL A 51 0.79 -16.40 -3.84
CA VAL A 51 1.97 -15.56 -4.05
C VAL A 51 3.21 -16.45 -4.02
N THR A 52 3.97 -16.48 -5.11
CA THR A 52 5.18 -17.31 -5.27
C THR A 52 6.47 -16.50 -5.23
N ALA A 53 6.41 -15.21 -5.53
CA ALA A 53 7.54 -14.31 -5.37
C ALA A 53 7.10 -12.91 -4.94
N GLU A 54 7.95 -12.25 -4.17
CA GLU A 54 7.83 -10.82 -3.83
C GLU A 54 9.10 -10.07 -4.24
N GLY A 55 8.91 -8.88 -4.80
CA GLY A 55 9.96 -8.00 -5.28
C GLY A 55 9.72 -6.55 -4.87
N LYS A 56 10.77 -5.74 -5.02
CA LYS A 56 10.74 -4.29 -4.86
C LYS A 56 11.30 -3.66 -6.13
N GLY A 57 10.52 -2.79 -6.74
CA GLY A 57 11.00 -1.85 -7.76
C GLY A 57 11.06 -0.43 -7.20
N CYS A 58 12.03 0.36 -7.64
CA CYS A 58 12.13 1.78 -7.29
C CYS A 58 12.56 2.59 -8.51
N GLY A 59 11.98 3.79 -8.64
CA GLY A 59 12.30 4.72 -9.72
C GLY A 59 11.99 6.15 -9.31
N SER A 60 11.96 7.06 -10.29
CA SER A 60 11.62 8.47 -10.06
C SER A 60 10.22 8.68 -9.47
N GLY A 61 9.31 7.74 -9.73
CA GLY A 61 7.96 7.70 -9.17
C GLY A 61 7.86 7.15 -7.73
N GLY A 62 8.98 6.83 -7.09
CA GLY A 62 9.01 6.17 -5.78
C GLY A 62 9.19 4.65 -5.88
N CYS A 63 9.05 3.95 -4.76
CA CYS A 63 9.13 2.49 -4.71
C CYS A 63 7.75 1.84 -4.82
N TRP A 64 7.69 0.67 -5.45
CA TRP A 64 6.51 -0.19 -5.55
C TRP A 64 6.88 -1.62 -5.19
N ARG A 65 5.89 -2.36 -4.69
CA ARG A 65 6.04 -3.80 -4.42
C ARG A 65 5.54 -4.57 -5.63
N GLU A 66 6.27 -5.61 -6.01
CA GLU A 66 5.91 -6.54 -7.08
C GLU A 66 5.58 -7.88 -6.45
N LEU A 67 4.45 -8.49 -6.80
CA LEU A 67 4.06 -9.82 -6.39
C LEU A 67 3.86 -10.68 -7.63
N THR A 68 4.50 -11.84 -7.67
CA THR A 68 4.18 -12.89 -8.65
C THR A 68 3.21 -13.85 -7.98
N VAL A 69 2.09 -14.09 -8.64
CA VAL A 69 1.01 -14.93 -8.14
C VAL A 69 0.77 -16.04 -9.14
N ASP A 70 0.83 -17.27 -8.68
CA ASP A 70 0.44 -18.43 -9.46
C ASP A 70 -1.08 -18.57 -9.43
N ALA A 71 -1.65 -18.75 -10.63
CA ALA A 71 -3.06 -19.00 -10.84
C ALA A 71 -3.45 -20.39 -10.32
N PRO A 72 -4.73 -20.56 -9.94
CA PRO A 72 -5.28 -21.87 -9.62
C PRO A 72 -5.12 -22.85 -10.78
N ALA A 73 -5.19 -24.15 -10.46
CA ALA A 73 -5.12 -25.19 -11.49
C ALA A 73 -6.26 -25.02 -12.52
N GLY A 74 -5.90 -24.94 -13.80
CA GLY A 74 -6.87 -24.78 -14.90
C GLY A 74 -7.17 -23.32 -15.28
N MET A 75 -6.53 -22.36 -14.61
CA MET A 75 -6.60 -20.92 -14.93
C MET A 75 -5.25 -20.42 -15.45
N SER A 76 -5.26 -19.50 -16.40
CA SER A 76 -4.06 -18.81 -16.87
C SER A 76 -3.70 -17.61 -15.98
N GLY A 77 -2.47 -17.12 -16.07
CA GLY A 77 -2.08 -15.87 -15.41
C GLY A 77 -2.92 -14.67 -15.89
N GLU A 78 -3.29 -14.64 -17.17
CA GLU A 78 -4.11 -13.56 -17.74
C GLU A 78 -5.55 -13.62 -17.21
N GLU A 79 -6.12 -14.82 -17.08
CA GLU A 79 -7.43 -15.03 -16.48
C GLU A 79 -7.42 -14.63 -15.00
N LEU A 80 -6.37 -15.00 -14.25
CA LEU A 80 -6.16 -14.56 -12.87
C LEU A 80 -6.09 -13.02 -12.79
N ALA A 81 -5.33 -12.38 -13.67
CA ALA A 81 -5.18 -10.93 -13.70
C ALA A 81 -6.51 -10.23 -13.99
N ALA A 82 -7.27 -10.75 -14.95
CA ALA A 82 -8.60 -10.23 -15.31
C ALA A 82 -9.64 -10.45 -14.21
N GLU A 83 -9.54 -11.54 -13.44
CA GLU A 83 -10.43 -11.79 -12.31
C GLU A 83 -10.12 -10.89 -11.10
N VAL A 84 -8.83 -10.72 -10.77
CA VAL A 84 -8.39 -9.92 -9.62
C VAL A 84 -8.48 -8.41 -9.90
N LEU A 85 -8.18 -7.99 -11.14
CA LEU A 85 -8.17 -6.60 -11.60
C LEU A 85 -8.85 -6.47 -12.98
N PRO A 86 -10.19 -6.54 -13.06
CA PRO A 86 -10.91 -6.50 -14.33
C PRO A 86 -10.69 -5.20 -15.12
N ASP A 87 -10.47 -4.08 -14.41
CA ASP A 87 -10.19 -2.77 -15.02
C ASP A 87 -8.67 -2.51 -15.21
N GLY A 88 -7.82 -3.51 -14.96
CA GLY A 88 -6.36 -3.44 -15.06
C GLY A 88 -5.66 -2.63 -13.96
N ARG A 89 -6.36 -1.72 -13.27
CA ARG A 89 -5.89 -1.06 -12.05
C ARG A 89 -7.02 -0.83 -11.05
N VAL A 90 -6.68 -0.82 -9.76
CA VAL A 90 -7.58 -0.38 -8.69
C VAL A 90 -6.81 0.43 -7.67
N CYS A 91 -7.42 1.50 -7.15
CA CYS A 91 -6.84 2.28 -6.05
C CYS A 91 -7.77 2.23 -4.84
N ALA A 92 -7.27 1.72 -3.71
CA ALA A 92 -8.04 1.52 -2.50
C ALA A 92 -7.47 2.33 -1.33
N PHE A 93 -8.37 2.93 -0.54
CA PHE A 93 -8.00 3.63 0.68
C PHE A 93 -7.61 2.66 1.80
N ARG A 94 -6.50 2.94 2.50
CA ARG A 94 -5.97 2.03 3.53
C ARG A 94 -6.72 2.09 4.86
N GLY A 95 -7.23 3.25 5.24
CA GLY A 95 -8.05 3.40 6.44
C GLY A 95 -7.94 4.77 7.09
N VAL A 96 -8.72 5.02 8.14
CA VAL A 96 -8.81 6.35 8.78
C VAL A 96 -7.53 6.82 9.46
N LEU A 97 -6.60 5.91 9.76
CA LEU A 97 -5.29 6.20 10.35
C LEU A 97 -4.14 6.19 9.33
N ASP A 98 -4.36 5.59 8.16
CA ASP A 98 -3.42 5.62 7.03
C ASP A 98 -4.19 6.14 5.82
N LEU A 99 -4.16 7.47 5.65
CA LEU A 99 -4.95 8.14 4.62
C LEU A 99 -4.42 7.92 3.19
N ARG A 100 -3.34 7.16 3.02
CA ARG A 100 -2.76 6.88 1.71
C ARG A 100 -3.66 5.92 0.94
N ARG A 101 -3.74 6.13 -0.37
CA ARG A 101 -4.36 5.18 -1.31
C ARG A 101 -3.29 4.23 -1.83
N VAL A 102 -3.63 2.96 -1.96
CA VAL A 102 -2.79 1.95 -2.62
C VAL A 102 -3.37 1.68 -3.98
N CYS A 103 -2.61 2.01 -5.01
CA CYS A 103 -2.92 1.64 -6.37
C CYS A 103 -2.22 0.32 -6.70
N THR A 104 -3.00 -0.65 -7.16
CA THR A 104 -2.53 -1.94 -7.65
C THR A 104 -2.80 -2.01 -9.15
N TRP A 105 -1.85 -2.53 -9.92
CA TRP A 105 -1.98 -2.74 -11.37
C TRP A 105 -1.29 -4.02 -11.80
N VAL A 106 -1.67 -4.55 -12.95
CA VAL A 106 -0.99 -5.70 -13.57
C VAL A 106 0.24 -5.21 -14.32
N THR A 107 1.38 -5.84 -14.11
CA THR A 107 2.59 -5.58 -14.89
C THR A 107 2.84 -6.79 -15.78
N ASP A 108 2.53 -6.66 -17.07
CA ASP A 108 2.73 -7.77 -18.00
C ASP A 108 4.21 -8.14 -18.13
N HIS A 109 4.43 -9.44 -18.36
CA HIS A 109 5.71 -10.15 -18.56
C HIS A 109 6.52 -10.52 -17.30
N VAL A 110 6.31 -11.76 -16.84
CA VAL A 110 7.32 -12.56 -16.13
C VAL A 110 8.15 -13.30 -17.20
N PRO A 111 9.42 -12.90 -17.46
CA PRO A 111 10.26 -13.67 -18.38
C PRO A 111 10.58 -15.03 -17.76
N GLY A 112 10.09 -16.11 -18.40
CA GLY A 112 10.44 -17.50 -18.07
C GLY A 112 9.32 -18.39 -17.50
N ASP A 113 8.11 -17.88 -17.30
CA ASP A 113 6.95 -18.68 -16.88
C ASP A 113 5.66 -18.15 -17.54
N GLU A 114 5.35 -18.67 -18.73
CA GLU A 114 4.50 -17.96 -19.69
C GLU A 114 3.00 -18.34 -19.69
N THR A 115 2.47 -19.08 -18.72
CA THR A 115 1.02 -19.40 -18.76
C THR A 115 0.25 -19.38 -17.45
N ARG A 116 0.89 -19.57 -16.29
CA ARG A 116 0.15 -19.71 -15.02
C ARG A 116 0.42 -18.63 -13.99
N SER A 117 1.38 -17.73 -14.18
CA SER A 117 1.65 -16.67 -13.20
C SER A 117 1.28 -15.30 -13.73
N ALA A 118 0.82 -14.44 -12.83
CA ALA A 118 0.54 -13.03 -13.07
C ALA A 118 1.36 -12.17 -12.12
N ARG A 119 1.88 -11.05 -12.62
CA ARG A 119 2.61 -10.10 -11.78
C ARG A 119 1.73 -8.89 -11.47
N PHE A 120 1.53 -8.65 -10.18
CA PHE A 120 0.83 -7.51 -9.65
C PHE A 120 1.82 -6.53 -9.03
N SER A 121 1.68 -5.26 -9.35
CA SER A 121 2.48 -4.19 -8.74
C SER A 121 1.57 -3.32 -7.89
N MET A 122 2.09 -2.85 -6.75
CA MET A 122 1.35 -1.99 -5.84
C MET A 122 2.20 -0.84 -5.30
N GLN A 123 1.63 0.35 -5.28
CA GLN A 123 2.29 1.58 -4.86
C GLN A 123 1.32 2.48 -4.10
N TYR A 124 1.84 3.30 -3.18
CA TYR A 124 1.08 4.39 -2.61
C TYR A 124 0.87 5.49 -3.65
N GLU A 125 -0.38 5.86 -3.90
CA GLU A 125 -0.71 6.94 -4.82
C GLU A 125 -0.13 8.27 -4.33
N ARG A 126 0.54 8.98 -5.22
CA ARG A 126 1.06 10.30 -4.92
C ARG A 126 -0.07 11.31 -5.07
N TRP A 127 -0.23 12.19 -4.08
CA TRP A 127 -1.25 13.25 -4.06
C TRP A 127 -1.16 14.26 -5.22
N LEU A 128 -0.09 14.21 -6.03
CA LEU A 128 0.11 15.12 -7.17
C LEU A 128 -0.47 14.58 -8.49
N ASP A 129 -0.89 13.31 -8.53
CA ASP A 129 -1.37 12.64 -9.75
C ASP A 129 -2.91 12.55 -9.82
N SER A 130 -3.61 13.30 -8.96
CA SER A 130 -5.07 13.35 -8.84
C SER A 130 -5.69 14.66 -9.29
#